data_AF-A0A1W9W9E5-F1
#
_entry.id   AF-A0A1W9W9E5-F1
#
_cell.length_a   1.000
_cell.length_b   1.000
_cell.length_c   1.000
_cell.angle_alpha   90.00
_cell.angle_beta   90.00
_cell.angle_gamma   90.00
#
_symmetry.space_group_name_H-M   'P 1'
#
loop_
_entity.id
_entity.type
_entity.pdbx_description
1 polymer ?
#
loop_
_entity_poly.entity_id
_entity_poly.type
_entity_poly.pdbx_seq_one_letter_code
_entity_poly.pdbx_strand_id
1 'polypeptide(L)'
;MNRIVIIIIISLILMTGCQSEAQLTLAPVPSETASFRLSTTPSTNMVAPSTTRGEEVDDPTPTAPSPTREGAENFSTPSPFVRLASVDGKQFNIPESALSQITNDTIPMPIPLPTPGPLFRRYKIQDGDTLGWISWKFDMPINEILAMNNLREDDIINVGKTLILPLHVSNVLTTNITMPDSEVVYSPTYIDFDIEAFLHEQGGYLAHYEERVENVNLSGAEIIELIAKRYSVGPRILLTALEFYGQWVTNPQPKIQQLGAGNPFSDRLYVQLAWMSNKINDGYYSYKREGNYVVEFRDGTLALISPGINAGTVGIQNLLAQNINWSDLQVLHPQGTKSLEGKWGMPQFLAQYEEFFGDMHANKIYPLIPITLEQPTFSLPWEKGEMFYFTGGPHVAYGIASVWSAIDFGPSDVLGSCYISQKHITAVAPGLILFNGAGEIYLDLDGDGNWQTGSHLHFARRYNGEWIAADGPVPLNLSGWQTKNGLAAYEGTLFKGDIIKEACQCWDDEKNGIIHEK
;
A
#
# COMPACT_ATOMS: atom_id res chain seq x y z
N MET A 1 10.46 0.40 21.78
CA MET A 1 9.75 1.61 21.26
C MET A 1 9.46 1.34 19.80
N ASN A 2 8.24 1.65 19.35
CA ASN A 2 7.75 1.23 18.04
C ASN A 2 8.07 2.31 17.00
N ARG A 3 8.48 1.90 15.79
CA ARG A 3 9.12 2.77 14.78
C ARG A 3 8.13 3.33 13.76
N ILE A 4 7.82 4.62 13.83
CA ILE A 4 6.59 5.20 13.27
C ILE A 4 6.89 6.64 12.84
N VAL A 5 6.47 7.05 11.64
CA VAL A 5 6.92 8.26 10.91
C VAL A 5 5.79 8.74 9.99
N ILE A 6 4.93 9.58 10.54
CA ILE A 6 3.84 10.29 9.86
C ILE A 6 4.37 11.18 8.74
N ILE A 7 3.54 11.49 7.75
CA ILE A 7 3.93 12.25 6.56
C ILE A 7 2.70 13.01 6.05
N ILE A 8 2.43 14.12 6.76
CA ILE A 8 1.78 15.41 6.39
C ILE A 8 1.36 15.75 4.95
N ILE A 9 1.03 14.82 4.06
CA ILE A 9 0.48 15.17 2.73
C ILE A 9 -0.89 15.84 2.89
N ILE A 10 -1.07 16.95 2.16
CA ILE A 10 -2.32 17.68 1.97
C ILE A 10 -2.56 17.79 0.47
N SER A 11 -3.04 16.70 -0.10
CA SER A 11 -3.69 16.73 -1.40
C SER A 11 -4.89 17.67 -1.31
N LEU A 12 -4.84 18.83 -1.97
CA LEU A 12 -6.09 19.33 -2.56
C LEU A 12 -6.54 18.23 -3.52
N ILE A 13 -7.53 17.43 -3.11
CA ILE A 13 -8.31 16.66 -4.08
C ILE A 13 -8.94 17.71 -4.98
N LEU A 14 -8.35 17.87 -6.17
CA LEU A 14 -8.83 18.77 -7.19
C LEU A 14 -10.19 18.29 -7.66
N MET A 15 -11.25 18.77 -6.99
CA MET A 15 -12.52 18.99 -7.68
C MET A 15 -12.19 19.71 -8.99
N THR A 16 -12.74 19.20 -10.09
CA THR A 16 -12.07 19.13 -11.41
C THR A 16 -11.93 20.45 -12.18
N GLY A 17 -11.92 21.60 -11.49
CA GLY A 17 -11.63 22.93 -12.03
C GLY A 17 -10.88 23.88 -11.09
N CYS A 18 -10.23 23.39 -10.01
CA CYS A 18 -9.78 24.24 -8.89
C CYS A 18 -8.26 24.47 -8.77
N GLN A 19 -7.67 25.24 -9.69
CA GLN A 19 -6.24 25.55 -9.68
C GLN A 19 -5.88 26.73 -8.76
N SER A 20 -5.33 26.47 -7.56
CA SER A 20 -4.61 27.45 -6.74
C SER A 20 -3.63 26.78 -5.78
N GLU A 21 -2.39 27.30 -5.71
CA GLU A 21 -1.36 26.83 -4.77
C GLU A 21 -1.68 27.28 -3.33
N ALA A 22 -1.60 26.37 -2.36
CA ALA A 22 -1.81 26.66 -0.95
C ALA A 22 -0.48 26.77 -0.20
N GLN A 23 -0.23 27.91 0.47
CA GLN A 23 0.87 28.04 1.43
C GLN A 23 0.41 27.59 2.82
N LEU A 24 1.12 26.63 3.41
CA LEU A 24 0.78 26.08 4.71
C LEU A 24 1.50 26.83 5.83
N THR A 25 0.73 27.27 6.83
CA THR A 25 1.24 27.85 8.08
C THR A 25 0.85 26.96 9.25
N LEU A 26 1.87 26.40 9.92
CA LEU A 26 1.69 25.64 11.16
C LEU A 26 1.52 26.60 12.33
N ALA A 27 0.57 26.33 13.21
CA ALA A 27 0.44 27.04 14.48
C ALA A 27 1.66 26.70 15.40
N PRO A 28 2.20 27.67 16.15
CA PRO A 28 3.33 27.42 17.05
C PRO A 28 2.91 26.53 18.24
N VAL A 29 3.73 25.53 18.55
CA VAL A 29 3.53 24.62 19.70
C VAL A 29 3.53 25.43 21.01
N PRO A 30 2.54 25.24 21.91
CA PRO A 30 2.56 25.87 23.23
C PRO A 30 3.79 25.41 24.05
N SER A 31 4.69 26.35 24.34
CA SER A 31 5.93 26.05 25.07
C SER A 31 5.69 25.97 26.58
N GLU A 32 5.44 24.77 27.11
CA GLU A 32 5.65 24.52 28.53
C GLU A 32 7.16 24.58 28.86
N THR A 33 7.52 25.30 29.94
CA THR A 33 8.84 25.90 30.08
C THR A 33 9.89 25.00 30.74
N ALA A 34 10.54 24.14 29.94
CA ALA A 34 11.78 23.45 30.34
C ALA A 34 13.03 24.35 30.15
N SER A 35 13.30 25.25 31.10
CA SER A 35 14.45 26.17 31.02
C SER A 35 15.79 25.50 31.38
N PHE A 36 16.45 24.90 30.38
CA PHE A 36 17.70 24.17 30.57
C PHE A 36 18.88 25.10 30.88
N ARG A 37 19.25 25.22 32.17
CA ARG A 37 20.55 25.78 32.58
C ARG A 37 21.62 24.71 32.53
N LEU A 38 22.67 24.95 31.73
CA LEU A 38 23.93 24.23 31.84
C LEU A 38 24.55 24.46 33.24
N SER A 39 24.61 23.42 34.06
CA SER A 39 25.42 23.38 35.29
C SER A 39 25.95 21.97 35.51
N THR A 40 27.26 21.84 35.61
CA THR A 40 27.93 20.60 35.97
C THR A 40 27.65 20.23 37.43
N THR A 41 27.61 18.93 37.74
CA THR A 41 27.66 18.41 39.12
C THR A 41 28.48 17.11 39.18
N PRO A 42 29.34 16.96 40.20
CA PRO A 42 29.80 15.66 40.67
C PRO A 42 29.25 15.34 42.07
N SER A 43 28.78 14.09 42.26
CA SER A 43 28.66 13.31 43.52
C SER A 43 28.23 14.03 44.82
N THR A 44 27.17 13.57 45.53
CA THR A 44 27.27 12.40 46.44
C THR A 44 25.94 12.05 47.13
N ASN A 45 25.84 10.79 47.59
CA ASN A 45 25.13 10.26 48.77
C ASN A 45 23.60 10.42 48.96
N MET A 46 22.92 9.25 48.90
CA MET A 46 22.02 8.65 49.92
C MET A 46 21.02 9.53 50.70
N VAL A 47 19.74 9.13 50.70
CA VAL A 47 19.05 8.44 51.84
C VAL A 47 17.57 8.16 51.48
N ALA A 48 17.07 7.01 51.95
CA ALA A 48 15.64 6.66 52.09
C ALA A 48 15.46 6.15 53.55
N PRO A 49 14.26 6.13 54.19
CA PRO A 49 13.08 5.37 53.67
C PRO A 49 11.67 5.86 54.15
N SER A 50 10.65 5.00 53.92
CA SER A 50 9.49 4.72 54.81
C SER A 50 8.32 5.74 54.90
N THR A 51 7.05 5.38 55.15
CA THR A 51 6.25 4.11 55.05
C THR A 51 4.74 4.44 55.23
N THR A 52 3.83 3.46 55.00
CA THR A 52 2.50 3.28 55.67
C THR A 52 1.36 4.30 55.37
N ARG A 53 0.06 3.97 55.44
CA ARG A 53 -0.71 2.69 55.55
C ARG A 53 -2.24 2.96 55.42
N GLY A 54 -3.01 1.97 54.96
CA GLY A 54 -4.45 1.80 55.26
C GLY A 54 -5.43 2.39 54.24
N GLU A 55 -6.69 1.93 54.17
CA GLU A 55 -7.32 0.78 54.85
C GLU A 55 -8.54 0.26 54.04
N GLU A 56 -9.08 -0.92 54.39
CA GLU A 56 -9.99 -1.75 53.56
C GLU A 56 -11.16 -2.28 54.43
N VAL A 57 -12.43 -2.19 53.96
CA VAL A 57 -13.62 -2.74 54.66
C VAL A 57 -14.77 -3.16 53.70
N ASP A 58 -15.00 -4.48 53.64
CA ASP A 58 -16.22 -5.30 53.50
C ASP A 58 -17.30 -5.20 52.37
N ASP A 59 -17.75 -6.42 52.01
CA ASP A 59 -18.89 -6.83 51.14
C ASP A 59 -20.20 -6.97 51.97
N PRO A 60 -21.40 -7.08 51.33
CA PRO A 60 -22.04 -8.40 51.32
C PRO A 60 -22.85 -8.75 50.05
N THR A 61 -22.52 -9.90 49.45
CA THR A 61 -23.22 -10.52 48.32
C THR A 61 -24.49 -11.32 48.72
N PRO A 62 -25.58 -11.23 47.93
CA PRO A 62 -26.52 -12.35 47.79
C PRO A 62 -26.79 -12.76 46.32
N THR A 63 -27.15 -14.03 46.09
CA THR A 63 -27.08 -14.70 44.78
C THR A 63 -28.41 -14.94 44.06
N ALA A 64 -28.37 -14.90 42.71
CA ALA A 64 -29.23 -15.63 41.75
C ALA A 64 -30.71 -15.16 41.61
N PRO A 65 -31.41 -15.42 40.47
CA PRO A 65 -31.06 -16.33 39.36
C PRO A 65 -30.86 -15.69 37.97
N SER A 66 -30.29 -16.47 37.05
CA SER A 66 -29.96 -16.09 35.68
C SER A 66 -31.17 -16.09 34.72
N PRO A 67 -31.25 -15.15 33.78
CA PRO A 67 -31.84 -15.38 32.46
C PRO A 67 -30.76 -15.96 31.52
N THR A 68 -30.98 -17.16 30.98
CA THR A 68 -30.15 -17.67 29.89
C THR A 68 -30.36 -16.84 28.62
N ARG A 69 -29.33 -16.12 28.19
CA ARG A 69 -29.22 -15.59 26.83
C ARG A 69 -28.13 -16.38 26.11
N GLU A 70 -28.49 -17.03 25.03
CA GLU A 70 -27.59 -17.85 24.22
C GLU A 70 -26.52 -16.98 23.54
N GLY A 71 -25.38 -17.61 23.21
CA GLY A 71 -24.46 -17.17 22.17
C GLY A 71 -24.05 -15.69 22.19
N ALA A 72 -23.05 -15.35 23.01
CA ALA A 72 -22.10 -14.34 22.56
C ALA A 72 -21.34 -14.93 21.36
N GLU A 73 -21.81 -14.67 20.14
CA GLU A 73 -21.08 -15.07 18.94
C GLU A 73 -19.72 -14.38 18.91
N ASN A 74 -18.66 -15.15 18.64
CA ASN A 74 -17.37 -14.57 18.35
C ASN A 74 -17.48 -13.78 17.05
N PHE A 75 -17.59 -12.46 17.15
CA PHE A 75 -17.47 -11.53 16.02
C PHE A 75 -16.03 -11.47 15.51
N SER A 76 -15.54 -12.60 15.00
CA SER A 76 -14.42 -12.63 14.06
C SER A 76 -14.78 -11.71 12.89
N THR A 77 -13.90 -10.76 12.60
CA THR A 77 -14.13 -9.77 11.55
C THR A 77 -14.44 -10.47 10.22
N PRO A 78 -15.52 -10.09 9.51
CA PRO A 78 -15.79 -10.65 8.20
C PRO A 78 -14.71 -10.14 7.24
N SER A 79 -13.76 -11.02 6.93
CA SER A 79 -12.87 -10.86 5.78
C SER A 79 -13.70 -10.59 4.51
N PRO A 80 -13.24 -9.75 3.56
CA PRO A 80 -13.92 -9.53 2.28
C PRO A 80 -14.03 -10.80 1.39
N PHE A 81 -13.51 -11.92 1.88
CA PHE A 81 -13.64 -13.27 1.32
C PHE A 81 -14.67 -14.09 2.12
N VAL A 82 -15.95 -13.72 1.98
CA VAL A 82 -17.07 -14.62 2.34
C VAL A 82 -17.02 -15.83 1.40
N ARG A 83 -17.24 -17.03 1.96
CA ARG A 83 -17.25 -18.29 1.20
C ARG A 83 -18.36 -18.28 0.15
N LEU A 84 -18.03 -18.58 -1.10
CA LEU A 84 -18.97 -19.33 -1.93
C LEU A 84 -18.90 -20.80 -1.48
N ALA A 85 -20.04 -21.35 -1.06
CA ALA A 85 -20.19 -22.80 -1.00
C ALA A 85 -20.07 -23.37 -2.42
N SER A 86 -19.57 -24.59 -2.56
CA SER A 86 -19.26 -25.16 -3.87
C SER A 86 -20.49 -25.24 -4.78
N VAL A 87 -20.55 -24.40 -5.81
CA VAL A 87 -21.51 -24.53 -6.91
C VAL A 87 -21.03 -25.68 -7.81
N ASP A 88 -21.81 -26.76 -7.83
CA ASP A 88 -21.75 -27.88 -8.78
C ASP A 88 -20.37 -28.50 -9.09
N GLY A 89 -19.71 -29.00 -8.04
CA GLY A 89 -18.90 -30.22 -8.10
C GLY A 89 -17.55 -30.17 -8.84
N LYS A 90 -17.23 -29.10 -9.57
CA LYS A 90 -15.91 -28.91 -10.19
C LYS A 90 -14.90 -28.31 -9.21
N GLN A 91 -14.22 -29.18 -8.46
CA GLN A 91 -13.01 -28.79 -7.74
C GLN A 91 -11.88 -28.46 -8.72
N PHE A 92 -11.54 -27.17 -8.85
CA PHE A 92 -10.30 -26.72 -9.47
C PHE A 92 -9.17 -26.83 -8.44
N ASN A 93 -8.56 -28.01 -8.36
CA ASN A 93 -7.52 -28.28 -7.39
C ASN A 93 -6.19 -27.61 -7.77
N ILE A 94 -5.70 -26.75 -6.89
CA ILE A 94 -4.27 -26.43 -6.80
C ILE A 94 -3.52 -27.74 -6.55
N PRO A 95 -2.39 -28.04 -7.24
CA PRO A 95 -1.64 -29.25 -7.01
C PRO A 95 -1.22 -29.41 -5.55
N GLU A 96 -1.53 -30.57 -4.95
CA GLU A 96 -1.24 -30.87 -3.54
C GLU A 96 0.27 -30.85 -3.23
N SER A 97 1.09 -31.12 -4.25
CA SER A 97 2.56 -30.96 -4.25
C SER A 97 3.03 -29.52 -4.11
N ALA A 98 2.21 -28.52 -4.45
CA ALA A 98 2.52 -27.10 -4.32
C ALA A 98 2.04 -26.51 -2.98
N LEU A 99 0.99 -27.09 -2.37
CA LEU A 99 0.54 -26.74 -1.02
C LEU A 99 1.48 -27.27 0.08
N SER A 100 2.09 -28.43 -0.14
CA SER A 100 2.96 -29.11 0.83
C SER A 100 4.36 -28.49 1.01
N GLN A 101 4.70 -27.46 0.23
CA GLN A 101 5.97 -26.70 0.37
C GLN A 101 5.84 -25.43 1.23
N ILE A 102 4.62 -25.01 1.59
CA ILE A 102 4.35 -23.68 2.18
C ILE A 102 4.54 -23.67 3.71
N THR A 103 4.74 -24.82 4.37
CA THR A 103 4.55 -24.98 5.82
C THR A 103 5.78 -24.69 6.70
N ASN A 104 6.96 -24.44 6.12
CA ASN A 104 8.23 -24.32 6.87
C ASN A 104 9.01 -23.03 6.54
N ASP A 105 8.44 -21.86 6.84
CA ASP A 105 9.25 -20.82 7.51
C ASP A 105 8.38 -19.80 8.28
N THR A 106 9.03 -18.99 9.13
CA THR A 106 8.37 -18.05 10.05
C THR A 106 7.92 -16.74 9.38
N ILE A 107 6.74 -16.74 8.76
CA ILE A 107 6.18 -15.56 8.04
C ILE A 107 5.38 -14.62 8.98
N PRO A 108 5.84 -13.39 9.31
CA PRO A 108 5.19 -12.53 10.32
C PRO A 108 4.00 -11.70 9.82
N MET A 109 3.60 -11.86 8.57
CA MET A 109 2.18 -11.76 8.20
C MET A 109 1.86 -13.03 7.41
N PRO A 110 0.82 -13.81 7.77
CA PRO A 110 0.44 -14.95 6.96
C PRO A 110 0.08 -14.47 5.55
N ILE A 111 0.90 -14.82 4.56
CA ILE A 111 0.47 -14.80 3.16
C ILE A 111 -0.79 -15.69 3.14
N PRO A 112 -1.97 -15.20 2.70
CA PRO A 112 -3.20 -15.97 2.84
C PRO A 112 -3.07 -17.24 1.99
N LEU A 113 -2.84 -18.39 2.63
CA LEU A 113 -2.59 -19.65 1.93
C LEU A 113 -3.68 -19.85 0.86
N PRO A 114 -3.31 -20.15 -0.40
CA PRO A 114 -4.26 -20.12 -1.49
C PRO A 114 -5.39 -21.10 -1.20
N THR A 115 -6.56 -20.54 -0.89
CA THR A 115 -7.68 -21.31 -0.36
C THR A 115 -8.22 -22.21 -1.47
N PRO A 116 -8.33 -23.54 -1.28
CA PRO A 116 -8.78 -24.44 -2.33
C PRO A 116 -10.15 -24.04 -2.88
N GLY A 117 -10.18 -23.63 -4.15
CA GLY A 117 -11.35 -23.08 -4.83
C GLY A 117 -11.01 -22.57 -6.23
N PRO A 118 -12.01 -22.19 -7.04
CA PRO A 118 -11.78 -21.60 -8.36
C PRO A 118 -11.10 -20.23 -8.24
N LEU A 119 -10.12 -19.99 -9.10
CA LEU A 119 -9.50 -18.66 -9.24
C LEU A 119 -10.53 -17.68 -9.82
N PHE A 120 -10.48 -16.42 -9.39
CA PHE A 120 -11.37 -15.38 -9.90
C PHE A 120 -10.72 -13.99 -9.91
N ARG A 121 -11.27 -13.10 -10.74
CA ARG A 121 -11.00 -11.66 -10.76
C ARG A 121 -12.25 -10.90 -10.32
N ARG A 122 -12.08 -9.81 -9.57
CA ARG A 122 -13.17 -8.85 -9.33
C ARG A 122 -13.19 -7.81 -10.45
N TYR A 123 -14.36 -7.53 -11.01
CA TYR A 123 -14.53 -6.58 -12.12
C TYR A 123 -15.66 -5.59 -11.81
N LYS A 124 -15.32 -4.30 -11.68
CA LYS A 124 -16.31 -3.23 -11.51
C LYS A 124 -16.95 -2.90 -12.85
N ILE A 125 -18.26 -3.06 -12.96
CA ILE A 125 -19.05 -2.83 -14.17
C ILE A 125 -18.92 -1.35 -14.59
N GLN A 126 -18.57 -1.12 -15.85
CA GLN A 126 -18.41 0.19 -16.47
C GLN A 126 -19.70 0.64 -17.17
N ASP A 127 -19.76 1.89 -17.62
CA ASP A 127 -20.87 2.33 -18.46
C ASP A 127 -20.84 1.65 -19.84
N GLY A 128 -22.01 1.31 -20.37
CA GLY A 128 -22.16 0.52 -21.61
C GLY A 128 -21.84 -0.98 -21.51
N ASP A 129 -21.42 -1.49 -20.34
CA ASP A 129 -21.14 -2.93 -20.16
C ASP A 129 -22.40 -3.81 -20.33
N THR A 130 -22.21 -4.99 -20.90
CA THR A 130 -23.20 -6.07 -20.91
C THR A 130 -22.52 -7.40 -20.57
N LEU A 131 -23.26 -8.36 -19.99
CA LEU A 131 -22.69 -9.68 -19.68
C LEU A 131 -22.09 -10.38 -20.91
N GLY A 132 -22.68 -10.20 -22.10
CA GLY A 132 -22.14 -10.72 -23.36
C GLY A 132 -20.85 -10.03 -23.80
N TRP A 133 -20.71 -8.71 -23.60
CA TRP A 133 -19.47 -7.99 -23.89
C TRP A 133 -18.35 -8.34 -22.89
N ILE A 134 -18.68 -8.45 -21.60
CA ILE A 134 -17.74 -8.89 -20.55
C ILE A 134 -17.25 -10.31 -20.84
N SER A 135 -18.17 -11.22 -21.17
CA SER A 135 -17.88 -12.60 -21.60
C SER A 135 -16.91 -12.65 -22.79
N TRP A 136 -17.18 -11.88 -23.84
CA TRP A 136 -16.31 -11.79 -25.02
C TRP A 136 -14.93 -11.18 -24.71
N LYS A 137 -14.90 -10.11 -23.91
CA LYS A 137 -13.68 -9.37 -23.55
C LYS A 137 -12.68 -10.21 -22.73
N PHE A 138 -13.18 -11.10 -21.88
CA PHE A 138 -12.36 -11.95 -21.01
C PHE A 138 -12.37 -13.44 -21.41
N ASP A 139 -12.78 -13.75 -22.66
CA ASP A 139 -12.87 -15.09 -23.26
C ASP A 139 -13.47 -16.17 -22.33
N MET A 140 -14.62 -15.86 -21.71
CA MET A 140 -15.26 -16.70 -20.70
C MET A 140 -16.76 -16.91 -20.97
N PRO A 141 -17.34 -18.09 -20.68
CA PRO A 141 -18.76 -18.33 -20.92
C PRO A 141 -19.68 -17.48 -20.03
N ILE A 142 -20.73 -16.87 -20.60
CA ILE A 142 -21.72 -16.06 -19.85
C ILE A 142 -22.32 -16.84 -18.67
N ASN A 143 -22.61 -18.13 -18.84
CA ASN A 143 -23.18 -18.98 -17.80
C ASN A 143 -22.25 -19.17 -16.58
N GLU A 144 -20.93 -19.04 -16.75
CA GLU A 144 -19.98 -19.10 -15.64
C GLU A 144 -19.94 -17.76 -14.88
N ILE A 145 -20.06 -16.62 -15.59
CA ILE A 145 -20.27 -15.31 -14.94
C ILE A 145 -21.58 -15.32 -14.14
N LEU A 146 -22.66 -15.80 -14.73
CA LEU A 146 -23.97 -15.88 -14.06
C LEU A 146 -23.91 -16.73 -12.78
N ALA A 147 -23.39 -17.96 -12.88
CA ALA A 147 -23.27 -18.87 -11.75
C ALA A 147 -22.37 -18.31 -10.63
N MET A 148 -21.21 -17.71 -10.97
CA MET A 148 -20.25 -17.18 -9.99
C MET A 148 -20.79 -15.94 -9.24
N ASN A 149 -21.81 -15.27 -9.78
CA ASN A 149 -22.43 -14.08 -9.18
C ASN A 149 -23.84 -14.32 -8.61
N ASN A 150 -24.38 -15.54 -8.72
CA ASN A 150 -25.79 -15.86 -8.42
C ASN A 150 -26.79 -15.02 -9.25
N LEU A 151 -26.45 -14.70 -10.50
CA LEU A 151 -27.28 -13.96 -11.45
C LEU A 151 -28.02 -14.90 -12.41
N ARG A 152 -29.13 -14.41 -12.95
CA ARG A 152 -29.96 -15.05 -13.99
C ARG A 152 -29.79 -14.30 -15.31
N GLU A 153 -30.17 -14.92 -16.43
CA GLU A 153 -30.05 -14.31 -17.77
C GLU A 153 -30.87 -13.02 -17.94
N ASP A 154 -31.92 -12.83 -17.13
CA ASP A 154 -32.78 -11.63 -17.11
C ASP A 154 -32.39 -10.58 -16.05
N ASP A 155 -31.33 -10.80 -15.25
CA ASP A 155 -30.90 -9.85 -14.23
C ASP A 155 -30.08 -8.68 -14.81
N ILE A 156 -30.45 -7.46 -14.45
CA ILE A 156 -29.80 -6.23 -14.92
C ILE A 156 -28.51 -5.98 -14.12
N ILE A 157 -27.36 -6.07 -14.79
CA ILE A 157 -26.09 -5.59 -14.22
C ILE A 157 -26.11 -4.05 -14.13
N ASN A 158 -25.61 -3.52 -13.02
CA ASN A 158 -25.65 -2.09 -12.71
C ASN A 158 -24.24 -1.50 -12.68
N VAL A 159 -24.03 -0.35 -13.33
CA VAL A 159 -22.75 0.36 -13.36
C VAL A 159 -22.23 0.59 -11.93
N GLY A 160 -20.94 0.36 -11.72
CA GLY A 160 -20.29 0.48 -10.42
C GLY A 160 -20.48 -0.71 -9.47
N LYS A 161 -21.33 -1.70 -9.77
CA LYS A 161 -21.33 -2.98 -9.04
C LYS A 161 -20.14 -3.84 -9.47
N THR A 162 -19.71 -4.75 -8.59
CA THR A 162 -18.57 -5.64 -8.82
C THR A 162 -19.05 -7.05 -9.13
N LEU A 163 -18.65 -7.59 -10.28
CA LEU A 163 -18.78 -9.00 -10.63
C LEU A 163 -17.54 -9.80 -10.20
N ILE A 164 -17.75 -11.07 -9.91
CA ILE A 164 -16.73 -12.10 -9.72
C ILE A 164 -16.64 -12.89 -11.02
N LEU A 165 -15.51 -12.79 -11.72
CA LEU A 165 -15.26 -13.45 -13.00
C LEU A 165 -14.30 -14.64 -12.78
N PRO A 166 -14.68 -15.90 -13.08
CA PRO A 166 -13.80 -17.04 -12.90
C PRO A 166 -12.60 -16.98 -13.87
N LEU A 167 -11.44 -17.50 -13.46
CA LEU A 167 -10.21 -17.48 -14.25
C LEU A 167 -9.75 -18.90 -14.58
N HIS A 168 -9.68 -19.22 -15.87
CA HIS A 168 -9.11 -20.48 -16.36
C HIS A 168 -7.62 -20.30 -16.64
N VAL A 169 -6.77 -20.87 -15.79
CA VAL A 169 -5.31 -20.68 -15.86
C VAL A 169 -4.60 -22.02 -15.96
N SER A 170 -3.93 -22.25 -17.10
CA SER A 170 -3.19 -23.49 -17.41
C SER A 170 -1.68 -23.33 -17.39
N ASN A 171 -1.18 -22.09 -17.48
CA ASN A 171 0.23 -21.76 -17.40
C ASN A 171 0.67 -21.59 -15.93
N VAL A 172 1.93 -21.88 -15.63
CA VAL A 172 2.54 -21.64 -14.31
C VAL A 172 3.84 -20.87 -14.48
N LEU A 173 3.97 -19.75 -13.78
CA LEU A 173 5.16 -18.91 -13.70
C LEU A 173 6.02 -19.38 -12.52
N THR A 174 6.96 -20.27 -12.81
CA THR A 174 7.92 -20.80 -11.82
C THR A 174 9.14 -19.89 -11.68
N THR A 175 9.69 -19.83 -10.46
CA THR A 175 11.00 -19.25 -10.19
C THR A 175 11.63 -19.95 -8.98
N ASN A 176 12.95 -20.12 -9.01
CA ASN A 176 13.74 -20.70 -7.93
C ASN A 176 14.50 -19.64 -7.10
N ILE A 177 14.46 -18.38 -7.54
CA ILE A 177 15.13 -17.24 -6.90
C ILE A 177 14.05 -16.20 -6.57
N THR A 178 14.15 -15.58 -5.40
CA THR A 178 13.20 -14.59 -4.90
C THR A 178 13.88 -13.25 -4.61
N MET A 179 13.19 -12.15 -4.91
CA MET A 179 13.67 -10.80 -4.63
C MET A 179 13.13 -10.34 -3.27
N PRO A 180 13.96 -9.94 -2.29
CA PRO A 180 13.50 -9.55 -0.96
C PRO A 180 12.46 -8.43 -0.96
N ASP A 181 11.44 -8.55 -0.12
CA ASP A 181 10.41 -7.51 0.06
C ASP A 181 11.07 -6.14 0.39
N SER A 182 12.18 -6.15 1.15
CA SER A 182 12.94 -4.95 1.54
C SER A 182 13.73 -4.27 0.42
N GLU A 183 13.99 -4.97 -0.68
CA GLU A 183 14.53 -4.37 -1.90
C GLU A 183 13.38 -3.89 -2.82
N VAL A 184 12.23 -4.56 -2.80
CA VAL A 184 11.11 -4.16 -3.67
C VAL A 184 10.39 -2.91 -3.17
N VAL A 185 10.17 -2.76 -1.86
CA VAL A 185 9.66 -1.51 -1.29
C VAL A 185 10.79 -0.57 -0.85
N TYR A 186 10.51 0.73 -0.73
CA TYR A 186 11.48 1.71 -0.26
C TYR A 186 11.72 1.60 1.27
N SER A 187 12.51 0.60 1.66
CA SER A 187 12.79 0.24 3.05
C SER A 187 14.11 0.82 3.59
N PRO A 188 14.43 0.65 4.88
CA PRO A 188 15.72 1.01 5.47
C PRO A 188 16.94 0.27 4.88
N THR A 189 16.75 -0.64 3.91
CA THR A 189 17.82 -1.19 3.06
C THR A 189 18.36 -0.14 2.03
N TYR A 190 17.85 1.10 2.05
CA TYR A 190 18.26 2.20 1.16
C TYR A 190 18.91 3.41 1.85
N ILE A 191 19.19 3.36 3.16
CA ILE A 191 19.76 4.50 3.91
C ILE A 191 21.09 4.99 3.30
N ASP A 192 21.97 4.05 2.96
CA ASP A 192 23.33 4.34 2.48
C ASP A 192 23.44 4.35 0.93
N PHE A 193 22.32 4.39 0.19
CA PHE A 193 22.33 4.32 -1.28
C PHE A 193 22.20 5.70 -1.94
N ASP A 194 23.34 6.27 -2.34
CA ASP A 194 23.41 7.52 -3.10
C ASP A 194 23.10 7.30 -4.60
N ILE A 195 21.91 7.74 -5.02
CA ILE A 195 21.40 7.62 -6.39
C ILE A 195 22.18 8.54 -7.36
N GLU A 196 22.60 9.72 -6.93
CA GLU A 196 23.31 10.68 -7.78
C GLU A 196 24.74 10.21 -8.04
N ALA A 197 25.45 9.80 -6.99
CA ALA A 197 26.79 9.23 -7.10
C ALA A 197 26.80 7.96 -7.96
N PHE A 198 25.84 7.05 -7.76
CA PHE A 198 25.72 5.84 -8.59
C PHE A 198 25.49 6.19 -10.07
N LEU A 199 24.57 7.09 -10.38
CA LEU A 199 24.33 7.50 -11.77
C LEU A 199 25.55 8.18 -12.39
N HIS A 200 26.25 9.04 -11.66
CA HIS A 200 27.47 9.69 -12.13
C HIS A 200 28.63 8.69 -12.31
N GLU A 201 28.70 7.60 -11.54
CA GLU A 201 29.67 6.52 -11.76
C GLU A 201 29.38 5.72 -13.04
N GLN A 202 28.10 5.41 -13.29
CA GLN A 202 27.69 4.66 -14.49
C GLN A 202 27.78 5.50 -15.78
N GLY A 203 27.59 6.83 -15.69
CA GLY A 203 27.87 7.78 -16.78
C GLY A 203 26.94 7.69 -18.00
N GLY A 204 25.84 6.93 -17.92
CA GLY A 204 24.82 6.86 -18.97
C GLY A 204 23.85 8.04 -18.95
N TYR A 205 22.77 7.90 -19.72
CA TYR A 205 21.80 8.96 -20.02
C TYR A 205 21.22 9.65 -18.78
N LEU A 206 20.93 8.89 -17.72
CA LEU A 206 20.37 9.42 -16.47
C LEU A 206 21.32 10.36 -15.71
N ALA A 207 22.64 10.22 -15.89
CA ALA A 207 23.65 11.12 -15.29
C ALA A 207 23.59 12.55 -15.86
N HIS A 208 22.90 12.74 -16.98
CA HIS A 208 22.75 14.02 -17.68
C HIS A 208 21.28 14.34 -18.00
N TYR A 209 20.34 13.64 -17.34
CA TYR A 209 18.91 13.79 -17.58
C TYR A 209 18.30 14.86 -16.68
N GLU A 210 17.47 15.73 -17.25
CA GLU A 210 16.63 16.68 -16.54
C GLU A 210 15.19 16.62 -17.08
N GLU A 211 14.19 16.72 -16.20
CA GLU A 211 12.77 16.81 -16.58
C GLU A 211 12.05 17.84 -15.72
N ARG A 212 11.10 18.57 -16.33
CA ARG A 212 10.25 19.50 -15.59
C ARG A 212 9.04 18.78 -14.98
N VAL A 213 9.13 18.48 -13.68
CA VAL A 213 8.11 17.82 -12.86
C VAL A 213 7.52 18.85 -11.88
N GLU A 214 6.20 18.95 -11.79
CA GLU A 214 5.50 19.84 -10.83
C GLU A 214 6.03 21.30 -10.84
N ASN A 215 6.25 21.82 -12.04
CA ASN A 215 6.86 23.12 -12.35
C ASN A 215 8.34 23.32 -11.91
N VAL A 216 8.92 22.41 -11.14
CA VAL A 216 10.36 22.35 -10.81
C VAL A 216 11.12 21.63 -11.92
N ASN A 217 12.40 21.93 -12.11
CA ASN A 217 13.30 21.16 -12.99
C ASN A 217 14.13 20.23 -12.11
N LEU A 218 14.03 18.92 -12.34
CA LEU A 218 14.66 17.89 -11.52
C LEU A 218 15.61 17.03 -12.37
N SER A 219 16.73 16.61 -11.77
CA SER A 219 17.66 15.64 -12.35
C SER A 219 17.08 14.22 -12.37
N GLY A 220 17.69 13.34 -13.16
CA GLY A 220 17.35 11.91 -13.18
C GLY A 220 17.40 11.24 -11.79
N ALA A 221 18.35 11.65 -10.95
CA ALA A 221 18.48 11.16 -9.57
C ALA A 221 17.31 11.62 -8.69
N GLU A 222 16.99 12.91 -8.70
CA GLU A 222 15.88 13.49 -7.94
C GLU A 222 14.52 12.90 -8.35
N ILE A 223 14.33 12.61 -9.65
CA ILE A 223 13.09 12.00 -10.16
C ILE A 223 12.95 10.56 -9.68
N ILE A 224 14.03 9.78 -9.67
CA ILE A 224 14.04 8.40 -9.13
C ILE A 224 13.71 8.45 -7.64
N GLU A 225 14.38 9.31 -6.87
CA GLU A 225 14.13 9.48 -5.43
C GLU A 225 12.71 9.99 -5.13
N LEU A 226 12.14 10.87 -5.95
CA LEU A 226 10.75 11.36 -5.82
C LEU A 226 9.72 10.25 -6.06
N ILE A 227 9.93 9.41 -7.08
CA ILE A 227 9.08 8.24 -7.32
C ILE A 227 9.23 7.21 -6.19
N ALA A 228 10.47 6.96 -5.78
CA ALA A 228 10.80 6.01 -4.72
C ALA A 228 10.16 6.43 -3.38
N LYS A 229 10.16 7.74 -3.07
CA LYS A 229 9.36 8.38 -2.01
C LYS A 229 7.87 8.09 -2.12
N ARG A 230 7.23 8.56 -3.20
CA ARG A 230 5.77 8.60 -3.32
C ARG A 230 5.12 7.24 -3.55
N TYR A 231 5.73 6.36 -4.33
CA TYR A 231 5.20 5.02 -4.58
C TYR A 231 5.68 3.99 -3.55
N SER A 232 6.77 4.28 -2.83
CA SER A 232 7.47 3.34 -1.94
C SER A 232 8.02 2.10 -2.65
N VAL A 233 8.78 2.32 -3.74
CA VAL A 233 9.48 1.28 -4.51
C VAL A 233 10.99 1.53 -4.44
N GLY A 234 11.81 0.49 -4.27
CA GLY A 234 13.25 0.62 -4.09
C GLY A 234 13.98 1.20 -5.32
N PRO A 235 14.88 2.21 -5.17
CA PRO A 235 15.53 2.88 -6.29
C PRO A 235 16.44 1.93 -7.08
N ARG A 236 17.07 0.94 -6.43
CA ARG A 236 17.86 -0.10 -7.12
C ARG A 236 16.99 -0.94 -8.06
N ILE A 237 15.71 -1.16 -7.74
CA ILE A 237 14.74 -1.82 -8.63
C ILE A 237 14.37 -0.93 -9.82
N LEU A 238 14.12 0.36 -9.57
CA LEU A 238 13.80 1.34 -10.62
C LEU A 238 14.96 1.49 -11.62
N LEU A 239 16.20 1.59 -11.12
CA LEU A 239 17.43 1.62 -11.90
C LEU A 239 17.62 0.32 -12.70
N THR A 240 17.42 -0.85 -12.08
CA THR A 240 17.47 -2.16 -12.77
C THR A 240 16.46 -2.20 -13.92
N ALA A 241 15.21 -1.78 -13.70
CA ALA A 241 14.18 -1.79 -14.72
C ALA A 241 14.48 -0.82 -15.88
N LEU A 242 15.00 0.37 -15.59
CA LEU A 242 15.40 1.35 -16.59
C LEU A 242 16.57 0.85 -17.46
N GLU A 243 17.58 0.21 -16.87
CA GLU A 243 18.65 -0.43 -17.65
C GLU A 243 18.11 -1.60 -18.48
N PHE A 244 17.41 -2.54 -17.82
CA PHE A 244 16.91 -3.77 -18.43
C PHE A 244 16.09 -3.50 -19.70
N TYR A 245 15.16 -2.55 -19.64
CA TYR A 245 14.28 -2.22 -20.78
C TYR A 245 14.85 -1.24 -21.80
N GLY A 246 15.74 -0.33 -21.40
CA GLY A 246 16.12 0.81 -22.26
C GLY A 246 17.57 1.30 -22.15
N GLN A 247 18.41 0.66 -21.34
CA GLN A 247 19.81 1.02 -21.12
C GLN A 247 20.04 2.44 -20.59
N TRP A 248 19.11 3.00 -19.81
CA TRP A 248 19.18 4.40 -19.39
C TRP A 248 20.32 4.68 -18.39
N VAL A 249 20.86 3.66 -17.71
CA VAL A 249 21.86 3.80 -16.63
C VAL A 249 23.27 3.76 -17.21
N THR A 250 23.58 2.84 -18.13
CA THR A 250 24.93 2.66 -18.69
C THR A 250 25.16 3.34 -20.04
N ASN A 251 24.12 3.48 -20.88
CA ASN A 251 24.27 4.02 -22.23
C ASN A 251 24.03 5.54 -22.22
N PRO A 252 24.96 6.38 -22.70
CA PRO A 252 24.74 7.83 -22.80
C PRO A 252 23.74 8.26 -23.88
N GLN A 253 23.47 7.40 -24.86
CA GLN A 253 22.55 7.65 -25.98
C GLN A 253 21.63 6.44 -26.24
N PRO A 254 20.75 6.09 -25.27
CA PRO A 254 19.85 4.97 -25.38
C PRO A 254 18.75 5.25 -26.42
N LYS A 255 18.31 4.18 -27.10
CA LYS A 255 17.06 4.25 -27.86
C LYS A 255 15.90 4.05 -26.88
N ILE A 256 15.39 5.16 -26.34
CA ILE A 256 14.26 5.17 -25.40
C ILE A 256 13.12 4.28 -25.93
N GLN A 257 12.79 3.25 -25.15
CA GLN A 257 11.63 2.40 -25.39
C GLN A 257 10.49 2.87 -24.50
N GLN A 258 9.32 3.07 -25.10
CA GLN A 258 8.10 3.42 -24.39
C GLN A 258 7.55 2.20 -23.64
N LEU A 259 7.38 2.34 -22.32
CA LEU A 259 6.79 1.31 -21.45
C LEU A 259 5.33 1.64 -21.12
N GLY A 260 4.51 0.59 -21.02
CA GLY A 260 3.06 0.69 -21.00
C GLY A 260 2.46 1.01 -22.38
N ALA A 261 1.65 0.11 -22.92
CA ALA A 261 1.03 0.32 -24.22
C ALA A 261 0.03 1.50 -24.21
N GLY A 262 0.12 2.38 -25.22
CA GLY A 262 -0.84 3.46 -25.45
C GLY A 262 -0.63 4.74 -24.63
N ASN A 263 0.46 4.86 -23.87
CA ASN A 263 0.77 6.07 -23.10
C ASN A 263 1.46 7.15 -23.96
N PRO A 264 0.82 8.31 -24.24
CA PRO A 264 1.37 9.33 -25.14
C PRO A 264 2.45 10.22 -24.52
N PHE A 265 2.74 10.10 -23.22
CA PHE A 265 3.78 10.85 -22.50
C PHE A 265 4.95 9.95 -22.03
N SER A 266 5.04 8.74 -22.57
CA SER A 266 5.92 7.67 -22.11
C SER A 266 7.41 7.87 -22.37
N ASP A 267 7.84 8.92 -23.08
CA ASP A 267 9.27 9.26 -23.20
C ASP A 267 9.82 10.01 -21.96
N ARG A 268 8.95 10.43 -21.04
CA ARG A 268 9.30 11.10 -19.77
C ARG A 268 9.67 10.09 -18.68
N LEU A 269 10.79 10.31 -18.00
CA LEU A 269 11.29 9.45 -16.91
C LEU A 269 10.27 9.34 -15.78
N TYR A 270 9.71 10.47 -15.33
CA TYR A 270 8.69 10.48 -14.25
C TYR A 270 7.49 9.60 -14.62
N VAL A 271 7.04 9.67 -15.87
CA VAL A 271 5.88 8.93 -16.37
C VAL A 271 6.17 7.43 -16.50
N GLN A 272 7.36 7.04 -16.99
CA GLN A 272 7.77 5.64 -17.02
C GLN A 272 7.88 5.05 -15.61
N LEU A 273 8.58 5.75 -14.72
CA LEU A 273 8.82 5.29 -13.35
C LEU A 273 7.53 5.22 -12.51
N ALA A 274 6.61 6.18 -12.68
CA ALA A 274 5.27 6.11 -12.09
C ALA A 274 4.48 4.90 -12.60
N TRP A 275 4.56 4.58 -13.91
CA TRP A 275 3.93 3.39 -14.47
C TRP A 275 4.56 2.09 -13.95
N MET A 276 5.88 1.98 -13.95
CA MET A 276 6.62 0.83 -13.41
C MET A 276 6.23 0.58 -11.94
N SER A 277 6.25 1.63 -11.13
CA SER A 277 6.00 1.55 -9.69
C SER A 277 4.56 1.13 -9.37
N ASN A 278 3.58 1.58 -10.17
CA ASN A 278 2.22 1.05 -10.08
C ASN A 278 2.18 -0.46 -10.38
N LYS A 279 2.91 -0.96 -11.39
CA LYS A 279 2.92 -2.40 -11.72
C LYS A 279 3.65 -3.27 -10.72
N ILE A 280 4.71 -2.76 -10.10
CA ILE A 280 5.37 -3.41 -8.97
C ILE A 280 4.41 -3.49 -7.77
N ASN A 281 3.78 -2.38 -7.40
CA ASN A 281 2.86 -2.32 -6.26
C ASN A 281 1.59 -3.17 -6.48
N ASP A 282 1.03 -3.18 -7.69
CA ASP A 282 -0.11 -4.00 -8.13
C ASP A 282 0.14 -5.50 -7.87
N GLY A 283 1.30 -6.02 -8.29
CA GLY A 283 1.70 -7.40 -8.00
C GLY A 283 1.98 -7.63 -6.52
N TYR A 284 2.77 -6.76 -5.90
CA TYR A 284 3.21 -6.90 -4.51
C TYR A 284 2.04 -6.90 -3.51
N TYR A 285 1.21 -5.86 -3.54
CA TYR A 285 0.18 -5.66 -2.51
C TYR A 285 -1.06 -6.52 -2.73
N SER A 286 -1.44 -6.80 -3.98
CA SER A 286 -2.58 -7.66 -4.27
C SER A 286 -2.26 -9.14 -4.00
N TYR A 287 -1.03 -9.59 -4.22
CA TYR A 287 -0.56 -10.88 -3.69
C TYR A 287 -0.62 -10.92 -2.16
N LYS A 288 -0.02 -9.92 -1.50
CA LYS A 288 0.20 -9.89 -0.05
C LYS A 288 -1.09 -9.74 0.78
N ARG A 289 -2.18 -9.21 0.20
CA ARG A 289 -3.46 -8.98 0.92
C ARG A 289 -4.69 -9.62 0.28
N GLU A 290 -4.79 -9.66 -1.04
CA GLU A 290 -5.95 -10.25 -1.72
C GLU A 290 -5.76 -11.75 -1.99
N GLY A 291 -4.52 -12.24 -1.95
CA GLY A 291 -4.19 -13.60 -2.38
C GLY A 291 -4.30 -13.75 -3.89
N ASN A 292 -3.89 -12.75 -4.66
CA ASN A 292 -3.91 -12.83 -6.12
C ASN A 292 -2.74 -13.69 -6.64
N TYR A 293 -3.01 -14.97 -6.89
CA TYR A 293 -2.05 -15.96 -7.40
C TYR A 293 -1.93 -15.99 -8.94
N VAL A 294 -2.42 -14.97 -9.66
CA VAL A 294 -2.45 -14.94 -11.13
C VAL A 294 -1.82 -13.65 -11.66
N VAL A 295 -0.88 -13.78 -12.58
CA VAL A 295 -0.31 -12.67 -13.37
C VAL A 295 -0.90 -12.70 -14.78
N GLU A 296 -1.19 -11.53 -15.33
CA GLU A 296 -1.63 -11.33 -16.72
C GLU A 296 -0.49 -10.74 -17.56
N PHE A 297 -0.21 -11.37 -18.69
CA PHE A 297 0.79 -10.93 -19.66
C PHE A 297 0.24 -9.91 -20.64
N ARG A 298 1.11 -9.20 -21.36
CA ARG A 298 0.75 -8.17 -22.34
C ARG A 298 -0.14 -8.67 -23.49
N ASP A 299 -0.11 -9.96 -23.78
CA ASP A 299 -0.95 -10.64 -24.77
C ASP A 299 -2.29 -11.14 -24.20
N GLY A 300 -2.60 -10.85 -22.93
CA GLY A 300 -3.78 -11.33 -22.21
C GLY A 300 -3.61 -12.73 -21.61
N THR A 301 -2.47 -13.40 -21.80
CA THR A 301 -2.25 -14.73 -21.24
C THR A 301 -2.19 -14.68 -19.72
N LEU A 302 -2.94 -15.55 -19.05
CA LEU A 302 -2.87 -15.74 -17.61
C LEU A 302 -1.86 -16.83 -17.23
N ALA A 303 -1.11 -16.60 -16.16
CA ALA A 303 -0.25 -17.61 -15.54
C ALA A 303 -0.36 -17.63 -14.00
N LEU A 304 -0.37 -18.83 -13.42
CA LEU A 304 -0.37 -19.06 -11.98
C LEU A 304 1.01 -18.78 -11.39
N ILE A 305 1.06 -18.00 -10.33
CA ILE A 305 2.27 -17.79 -9.51
C ILE A 305 2.61 -19.10 -8.77
N SER A 306 3.89 -19.50 -8.81
CA SER A 306 4.36 -20.62 -7.98
C SER A 306 4.16 -20.32 -6.48
N PRO A 307 3.50 -21.20 -5.71
CA PRO A 307 3.37 -21.01 -4.26
C PRO A 307 4.73 -20.94 -3.55
N GLY A 308 4.74 -20.32 -2.37
CA GLY A 308 5.94 -20.19 -1.52
C GLY A 308 6.87 -19.00 -1.84
N ILE A 309 6.66 -18.29 -2.95
CA ILE A 309 7.43 -17.05 -3.24
C ILE A 309 6.88 -15.85 -2.46
N ASN A 310 7.70 -14.81 -2.27
CA ASN A 310 7.31 -13.61 -1.52
C ASN A 310 6.69 -12.52 -2.41
N ALA A 311 6.06 -11.54 -1.78
CA ALA A 311 5.40 -10.42 -2.45
C ALA A 311 6.36 -9.59 -3.31
N GLY A 312 7.62 -9.42 -2.86
CA GLY A 312 8.69 -8.79 -3.64
C GLY A 312 8.82 -9.40 -5.04
N THR A 313 9.04 -10.72 -5.10
CA THR A 313 9.15 -11.47 -6.36
C THR A 313 7.92 -11.28 -7.26
N VAL A 314 6.71 -11.28 -6.69
CA VAL A 314 5.47 -11.13 -7.46
C VAL A 314 5.33 -9.72 -8.05
N GLY A 315 5.72 -8.67 -7.32
CA GLY A 315 5.75 -7.31 -7.85
C GLY A 315 6.61 -7.18 -9.11
N ILE A 316 7.82 -7.77 -9.09
CA ILE A 316 8.70 -7.78 -10.26
C ILE A 316 8.12 -8.66 -11.39
N GLN A 317 7.59 -9.84 -11.08
CA GLN A 317 6.94 -10.71 -12.07
C GLN A 317 5.78 -10.00 -12.80
N ASN A 318 4.98 -9.20 -12.09
CA ASN A 318 3.91 -8.40 -12.69
C ASN A 318 4.48 -7.29 -13.60
N LEU A 319 5.52 -6.57 -13.18
CA LEU A 319 6.20 -5.59 -14.03
C LEU A 319 6.77 -6.21 -15.32
N LEU A 320 7.34 -7.41 -15.23
CA LEU A 320 7.88 -8.14 -16.39
C LEU A 320 6.75 -8.54 -17.35
N ALA A 321 5.73 -9.25 -16.84
CA ALA A 321 4.61 -9.74 -17.64
C ALA A 321 3.84 -8.62 -18.37
N GLN A 322 3.71 -7.44 -17.76
CA GLN A 322 2.98 -6.31 -18.34
C GLN A 322 3.70 -5.63 -19.52
N ASN A 323 4.96 -5.98 -19.80
CA ASN A 323 5.70 -5.49 -20.97
C ASN A 323 5.88 -6.52 -22.10
N ILE A 324 5.71 -7.81 -21.80
CA ILE A 324 6.10 -8.94 -22.67
C ILE A 324 4.95 -9.92 -22.91
N ASN A 325 5.02 -10.68 -23.99
CA ASN A 325 4.08 -11.76 -24.27
C ASN A 325 4.51 -13.04 -23.53
N TRP A 326 3.59 -13.96 -23.29
CA TRP A 326 3.90 -15.25 -22.64
C TRP A 326 4.88 -16.11 -23.47
N SER A 327 4.94 -15.90 -24.79
CA SER A 327 5.96 -16.45 -25.67
C SER A 327 7.38 -16.01 -25.33
N ASP A 328 7.56 -14.80 -24.81
CA ASP A 328 8.86 -14.13 -24.75
C ASP A 328 9.69 -14.56 -23.52
N LEU A 329 9.00 -15.19 -22.55
CA LEU A 329 9.63 -15.96 -21.46
C LEU A 329 10.14 -17.33 -21.91
N GLN A 330 9.69 -17.88 -23.05
CA GLN A 330 9.88 -19.29 -23.37
C GLN A 330 11.10 -19.54 -24.27
N VAL A 331 12.11 -20.25 -23.74
CA VAL A 331 13.18 -20.83 -24.55
C VAL A 331 12.82 -22.28 -24.90
N LEU A 332 12.82 -22.61 -26.18
CA LEU A 332 12.71 -24.00 -26.65
C LEU A 332 14.11 -24.62 -26.75
N HIS A 333 14.38 -25.64 -25.93
CA HIS A 333 15.66 -26.35 -25.91
C HIS A 333 15.74 -27.41 -27.02
N PRO A 334 16.95 -27.86 -27.43
CA PRO A 334 17.13 -28.85 -28.50
C PRO A 334 16.42 -30.20 -28.27
N GLN A 335 16.09 -30.54 -27.01
CA GLN A 335 15.34 -31.73 -26.63
C GLN A 335 13.80 -31.56 -26.75
N GLY A 336 13.32 -30.40 -27.20
CA GLY A 336 11.89 -30.07 -27.33
C GLY A 336 11.22 -29.59 -26.03
N THR A 337 11.96 -29.51 -24.93
CA THR A 337 11.48 -28.93 -23.65
C THR A 337 11.47 -27.41 -23.72
N LYS A 338 10.59 -26.78 -22.92
CA LYS A 338 10.55 -25.32 -22.74
C LYS A 338 10.99 -24.93 -21.32
N SER A 339 11.75 -23.86 -21.19
CA SER A 339 12.06 -23.20 -19.90
C SER A 339 11.60 -21.74 -19.90
N LEU A 340 11.45 -21.15 -18.72
CA LEU A 340 11.06 -19.74 -18.52
C LEU A 340 12.29 -18.79 -18.47
N GLU A 341 13.34 -19.15 -19.20
CA GLU A 341 14.64 -18.46 -19.24
C GLU A 341 14.76 -17.50 -20.44
N GLY A 342 13.63 -17.08 -21.02
CA GLY A 342 13.58 -16.15 -22.15
C GLY A 342 14.21 -14.79 -21.80
N LYS A 343 14.65 -14.04 -22.82
CA LYS A 343 15.49 -12.83 -22.66
C LYS A 343 14.98 -11.85 -21.59
N TRP A 344 13.67 -11.73 -21.44
CA TRP A 344 13.00 -10.76 -20.59
C TRP A 344 12.45 -11.35 -19.27
N GLY A 345 12.98 -12.51 -18.85
CA GLY A 345 12.53 -13.22 -17.65
C GLY A 345 13.10 -12.70 -16.34
N MET A 346 12.53 -13.20 -15.24
CA MET A 346 13.01 -12.94 -13.87
C MET A 346 14.51 -13.27 -13.69
N PRO A 347 15.06 -14.38 -14.24
CA PRO A 347 16.50 -14.65 -14.09
C PRO A 347 17.39 -13.55 -14.67
N GLN A 348 17.00 -12.96 -15.81
CA GLN A 348 17.75 -11.90 -16.47
C GLN A 348 17.60 -10.55 -15.75
N PHE A 349 16.42 -10.24 -15.21
CA PHE A 349 16.22 -9.05 -14.37
C PHE A 349 17.07 -9.13 -13.10
N LEU A 350 17.12 -10.30 -12.45
CA LEU A 350 17.94 -10.54 -11.27
C LEU A 350 19.45 -10.47 -11.57
N ALA A 351 19.89 -11.02 -12.72
CA ALA A 351 21.27 -10.88 -13.15
C ALA A 351 21.66 -9.41 -13.40
N GLN A 352 20.76 -8.60 -13.98
CA GLN A 352 21.01 -7.17 -14.20
C GLN A 352 21.11 -6.39 -12.88
N TYR A 353 20.31 -6.77 -11.88
CA TYR A 353 20.40 -6.23 -10.53
C TYR A 353 21.74 -6.60 -9.87
N GLU A 354 22.14 -7.88 -9.96
CA GLU A 354 23.36 -8.39 -9.33
C GLU A 354 24.64 -7.77 -9.94
N GLU A 355 24.62 -7.49 -11.25
CA GLU A 355 25.69 -6.74 -11.95
C GLU A 355 25.88 -5.33 -11.40
N PHE A 356 24.81 -4.63 -11.02
CA PHE A 356 24.87 -3.27 -10.48
C PHE A 356 25.10 -3.20 -8.97
N PHE A 357 24.51 -4.12 -8.21
CA PHE A 357 24.33 -3.96 -6.76
C PHE A 357 24.77 -5.17 -5.93
N GLY A 358 25.20 -6.27 -6.57
CA GLY A 358 25.59 -7.50 -5.90
C GLY A 358 24.42 -8.25 -5.24
N ASP A 359 24.72 -8.99 -4.16
CA ASP A 359 23.75 -9.85 -3.48
C ASP A 359 22.61 -9.07 -2.80
N MET A 360 21.43 -9.10 -3.42
CA MET A 360 20.18 -8.56 -2.88
C MET A 360 19.79 -9.08 -1.49
N HIS A 361 20.28 -10.26 -1.08
CA HIS A 361 19.95 -10.84 0.23
C HIS A 361 20.84 -10.34 1.36
N ALA A 362 22.01 -9.76 1.06
CA ALA A 362 23.04 -9.41 2.05
C ALA A 362 22.52 -8.49 3.18
N ASN A 363 21.68 -7.52 2.83
CA ASN A 363 21.09 -6.53 3.75
C ASN A 363 19.55 -6.63 3.84
N LYS A 364 18.99 -7.84 3.68
CA LYS A 364 17.52 -8.03 3.70
C LYS A 364 16.94 -7.69 5.08
N ILE A 365 15.87 -6.88 5.11
CA ILE A 365 15.12 -6.59 6.32
C ILE A 365 13.88 -7.48 6.36
N TYR A 366 13.76 -8.29 7.42
CA TYR A 366 12.63 -9.20 7.59
C TYR A 366 12.26 -9.44 9.06
N PRO A 367 10.95 -9.37 9.43
CA PRO A 367 9.87 -8.85 8.60
C PRO A 367 10.02 -7.36 8.34
N LEU A 368 9.36 -6.87 7.29
CA LEU A 368 9.15 -5.43 7.14
C LEU A 368 8.22 -4.94 8.25
N ILE A 369 6.98 -5.43 8.29
CA ILE A 369 5.99 -5.14 9.36
C ILE A 369 6.03 -6.26 10.42
N PRO A 370 6.39 -5.99 11.68
CA PRO A 370 6.37 -6.99 12.74
C PRO A 370 4.97 -7.22 13.33
N ILE A 371 4.69 -8.46 13.77
CA ILE A 371 3.45 -8.82 14.48
C ILE A 371 3.19 -8.02 15.78
N THR A 372 4.24 -7.42 16.35
CA THR A 372 4.17 -6.59 17.56
C THR A 372 4.04 -5.09 17.25
N LEU A 373 3.63 -4.71 16.04
CA LEU A 373 3.42 -3.31 15.68
C LEU A 373 2.13 -2.77 16.30
N GLU A 374 2.26 -2.01 17.38
CA GLU A 374 1.18 -1.21 17.96
C GLU A 374 1.30 0.25 17.50
N GLN A 375 0.18 0.84 17.06
CA GLN A 375 0.07 2.26 16.72
C GLN A 375 0.21 3.12 18.00
N PRO A 376 0.85 4.31 17.96
CA PRO A 376 0.83 5.24 19.08
C PRO A 376 -0.55 5.85 19.25
N THR A 377 -0.77 6.51 20.38
CA THR A 377 -1.94 7.38 20.58
C THR A 377 -1.88 8.54 19.59
N PHE A 378 -2.83 8.58 18.66
CA PHE A 378 -3.01 9.70 17.72
C PHE A 378 -4.20 10.57 18.13
N SER A 379 -4.04 11.89 18.10
CA SER A 379 -5.16 12.83 18.10
C SER A 379 -5.82 12.91 16.72
N LEU A 380 -6.89 13.70 16.57
CA LEU A 380 -7.34 14.10 15.23
C LEU A 380 -6.39 15.20 14.70
N PRO A 381 -6.14 15.30 13.38
CA PRO A 381 -5.19 16.24 12.78
C PRO A 381 -5.71 17.69 12.68
N TRP A 382 -6.46 18.17 13.67
CA TRP A 382 -6.94 19.55 13.77
C TRP A 382 -7.12 20.01 15.23
N GLU A 383 -7.44 21.28 15.43
CA GLU A 383 -7.54 21.87 16.78
C GLU A 383 -8.73 21.37 17.61
N LYS A 384 -8.58 21.41 18.94
CA LYS A 384 -9.60 20.98 19.91
C LYS A 384 -10.84 21.87 19.84
N GLY A 385 -11.99 21.26 19.59
CA GLY A 385 -13.27 21.92 19.39
C GLY A 385 -13.63 22.16 17.92
N GLU A 386 -12.69 22.00 16.99
CA GLU A 386 -12.96 22.16 15.56
C GLU A 386 -13.61 20.92 14.94
N MET A 387 -14.46 21.16 13.93
CA MET A 387 -15.07 20.13 13.10
C MET A 387 -14.39 20.02 11.73
N PHE A 388 -14.13 18.79 11.31
CA PHE A 388 -13.83 18.39 9.93
C PHE A 388 -14.79 17.27 9.54
N TYR A 389 -14.96 17.02 8.25
CA TYR A 389 -15.85 16.01 7.70
C TYR A 389 -15.06 14.87 7.09
N PHE A 390 -15.47 13.62 7.32
CA PHE A 390 -14.87 12.42 6.74
C PHE A 390 -15.27 12.30 5.25
N THR A 391 -14.45 12.87 4.37
CA THR A 391 -14.79 13.08 2.96
C THR A 391 -14.46 11.90 2.04
N GLY A 392 -13.60 10.99 2.50
CA GLY A 392 -13.15 9.84 1.73
C GLY A 392 -12.64 8.73 2.66
N GLY A 393 -13.20 7.54 2.48
CA GLY A 393 -12.82 6.33 3.20
C GLY A 393 -11.50 5.74 2.71
N PRO A 394 -11.14 4.53 3.18
CA PRO A 394 -9.87 3.89 2.86
C PRO A 394 -9.57 3.84 1.34
N HIS A 395 -8.41 4.36 0.94
CA HIS A 395 -7.95 4.42 -0.45
C HIS A 395 -6.41 4.43 -0.56
N VAL A 396 -5.86 4.45 -1.77
CA VAL A 396 -4.41 4.35 -2.02
C VAL A 396 -3.66 5.63 -1.60
N ALA A 397 -2.49 5.50 -0.97
CA ALA A 397 -1.65 6.66 -0.59
C ALA A 397 -1.20 7.48 -1.80
N TYR A 398 -0.84 6.79 -2.87
CA TYR A 398 -0.32 7.40 -4.09
C TYR A 398 -0.53 6.46 -5.29
N GLY A 399 -0.63 7.05 -6.48
CA GLY A 399 -0.87 6.29 -7.71
C GLY A 399 -2.24 5.62 -7.74
N ILE A 400 -2.28 4.36 -8.19
CA ILE A 400 -3.53 3.59 -8.36
C ILE A 400 -3.49 2.18 -7.76
N ALA A 401 -2.35 1.74 -7.21
CA ALA A 401 -2.07 0.32 -6.99
C ALA A 401 -1.37 -0.04 -5.66
N SER A 402 -1.42 0.83 -4.64
CA SER A 402 -1.03 0.44 -3.27
C SER A 402 -2.20 -0.20 -2.51
N VAL A 403 -1.99 -0.54 -1.24
CA VAL A 403 -3.11 -0.89 -0.33
C VAL A 403 -3.94 0.36 -0.02
N TRP A 404 -5.15 0.15 0.52
CA TRP A 404 -6.02 1.24 1.00
C TRP A 404 -5.51 1.81 2.33
N SER A 405 -4.36 2.48 2.27
CA SER A 405 -3.68 3.10 3.39
C SER A 405 -4.34 4.40 3.82
N ALA A 406 -4.72 5.27 2.87
CA ALA A 406 -5.18 6.65 3.04
C ALA A 406 -6.63 6.82 3.50
N ILE A 407 -6.94 7.90 4.25
CA ILE A 407 -8.30 8.46 4.39
C ILE A 407 -8.27 10.01 4.31
N ASP A 408 -9.40 10.62 3.93
CA ASP A 408 -9.55 12.05 3.70
C ASP A 408 -10.42 12.76 4.75
N PHE A 409 -10.06 14.00 5.08
CA PHE A 409 -10.88 14.92 5.86
C PHE A 409 -10.98 16.31 5.20
N GLY A 410 -12.20 16.82 5.03
CA GLY A 410 -12.46 18.17 4.54
C GLY A 410 -12.78 19.13 5.70
N PRO A 411 -12.17 20.33 5.77
CA PRO A 411 -12.46 21.30 6.83
C PRO A 411 -13.88 21.88 6.70
N SER A 412 -14.47 22.31 7.81
CA SER A 412 -15.89 22.76 7.82
C SER A 412 -16.14 24.16 7.26
N ASP A 413 -15.11 24.92 6.92
CA ASP A 413 -15.23 26.29 6.39
C ASP A 413 -15.23 26.32 4.85
N VAL A 414 -14.73 25.28 4.18
CA VAL A 414 -14.75 25.20 2.71
C VAL A 414 -16.02 24.57 2.13
N LEU A 415 -16.71 23.68 2.88
CA LEU A 415 -17.99 23.04 2.47
C LEU A 415 -18.00 22.49 1.03
N GLY A 416 -16.92 21.81 0.62
CA GLY A 416 -16.76 21.26 -0.74
C GLY A 416 -16.46 22.29 -1.83
N SER A 417 -16.32 23.57 -1.50
CA SER A 417 -15.77 24.59 -2.38
C SER A 417 -14.23 24.59 -2.37
N CYS A 418 -13.64 25.36 -3.28
CA CYS A 418 -12.21 25.43 -3.50
C CYS A 418 -11.55 26.70 -2.92
N TYR A 419 -12.13 27.29 -1.87
CA TYR A 419 -11.46 28.34 -1.11
C TYR A 419 -10.36 27.75 -0.22
N ILE A 420 -9.29 28.50 0.01
CA ILE A 420 -8.24 28.10 0.95
C ILE A 420 -8.80 28.20 2.38
N SER A 421 -8.92 27.05 3.04
CA SER A 421 -9.36 26.96 4.44
C SER A 421 -8.52 27.86 5.36
N GLN A 422 -9.18 28.46 6.33
CA GLN A 422 -8.55 29.22 7.42
C GLN A 422 -8.31 28.34 8.65
N LYS A 423 -8.66 27.05 8.60
CA LYS A 423 -8.38 26.09 9.68
C LYS A 423 -6.97 25.53 9.55
N HIS A 424 -6.26 25.47 10.68
CA HIS A 424 -4.96 24.79 10.75
C HIS A 424 -5.15 23.28 10.95
N ILE A 425 -4.34 22.49 10.25
CA ILE A 425 -4.10 21.10 10.63
C ILE A 425 -3.08 21.03 11.77
N THR A 426 -3.12 19.95 12.55
CA THR A 426 -2.19 19.67 13.64
C THR A 426 -1.48 18.32 13.44
N ALA A 427 -0.29 18.19 14.02
CA ALA A 427 0.39 16.90 14.12
C ALA A 427 -0.40 15.98 15.06
N VAL A 428 -0.73 14.76 14.62
CA VAL A 428 -1.52 13.82 15.45
C VAL A 428 -0.75 13.20 16.60
N ALA A 429 0.58 13.33 16.60
CA ALA A 429 1.46 12.90 17.68
C ALA A 429 2.74 13.78 17.68
N PRO A 430 3.45 13.88 18.82
CA PRO A 430 4.75 14.55 18.87
C PRO A 430 5.80 13.85 18.00
N GLY A 431 6.60 14.62 17.27
CA GLY A 431 7.60 14.10 16.35
C GLY A 431 8.49 15.16 15.70
N LEU A 432 9.46 14.72 14.92
CA LEU A 432 10.42 15.51 14.14
C LEU A 432 9.90 15.76 12.72
N ILE A 433 9.90 17.02 12.27
CA ILE A 433 9.53 17.34 10.89
C ILE A 433 10.75 17.16 9.95
N LEU A 434 10.67 16.19 9.03
CA LEU A 434 11.71 15.85 8.06
C LEU A 434 11.56 16.57 6.70
N PHE A 435 10.36 17.07 6.37
CA PHE A 435 10.08 17.78 5.11
C PHE A 435 8.86 18.69 5.27
N ASN A 436 8.78 19.75 4.45
CA ASN A 436 7.62 20.63 4.32
C ASN A 436 7.71 21.37 2.97
N GLY A 437 6.84 21.07 2.01
CA GLY A 437 6.83 21.67 0.67
C GLY A 437 5.82 21.03 -0.27
N ALA A 438 5.40 21.71 -1.34
CA ALA A 438 4.46 21.20 -2.35
C ALA A 438 3.10 20.66 -1.82
N GLY A 439 2.70 21.05 -0.61
CA GLY A 439 1.53 20.50 0.09
C GLY A 439 1.82 19.25 0.93
N GLU A 440 3.04 18.73 0.91
CA GLU A 440 3.51 17.59 1.73
C GLU A 440 4.35 18.04 2.93
N ILE A 441 4.15 17.43 4.10
CA ILE A 441 4.98 17.56 5.30
C ILE A 441 5.42 16.14 5.71
N TYR A 442 6.63 15.92 6.24
CA TYR A 442 7.09 14.60 6.71
C TYR A 442 7.35 14.73 8.23
N LEU A 443 6.84 13.83 9.07
CA LEU A 443 6.70 13.87 10.55
C LEU A 443 7.14 12.53 11.20
N ASP A 444 8.43 12.36 11.43
CA ASP A 444 9.02 11.23 12.16
C ASP A 444 8.56 11.19 13.64
N LEU A 445 8.05 10.05 14.14
CA LEU A 445 7.60 9.89 15.54
C LEU A 445 8.53 9.03 16.41
N ASP A 446 9.56 8.39 15.86
CA ASP A 446 10.57 7.66 16.65
C ASP A 446 11.88 8.43 16.83
N GLY A 447 12.10 9.44 15.98
CA GLY A 447 13.13 10.47 16.12
C GLY A 447 14.49 10.08 15.54
N ASP A 448 14.59 9.00 14.76
CA ASP A 448 15.85 8.56 14.14
C ASP A 448 16.30 9.46 12.97
N GLY A 449 15.44 10.38 12.50
CA GLY A 449 15.73 11.31 11.41
C GLY A 449 15.43 10.75 10.02
N ASN A 450 14.90 9.52 9.93
CA ASN A 450 14.74 8.80 8.69
C ASN A 450 13.28 8.49 8.37
N TRP A 451 12.80 8.95 7.21
CA TRP A 451 11.43 8.69 6.80
C TRP A 451 11.22 7.26 6.26
N GLN A 452 12.29 6.46 6.08
CA GLN A 452 12.24 5.04 5.69
C GLN A 452 11.70 4.11 6.81
N THR A 453 11.78 4.51 8.08
CA THR A 453 11.52 3.67 9.26
C THR A 453 10.06 3.70 9.77
N GLY A 454 9.13 4.49 9.20
CA GLY A 454 7.71 4.52 9.67
C GLY A 454 6.59 5.09 8.76
N SER A 455 5.46 5.47 9.39
CA SER A 455 4.07 5.52 8.84
C SER A 455 3.31 6.86 8.59
N HIS A 456 3.07 7.21 7.32
CA HIS A 456 2.57 8.47 6.69
C HIS A 456 1.11 9.04 6.98
N LEU A 457 0.76 10.29 6.55
CA LEU A 457 -0.59 10.98 6.66
C LEU A 457 -0.76 12.33 5.86
N HIS A 458 -1.53 12.68 4.81
CA HIS A 458 -2.72 12.14 4.11
C HIS A 458 -2.93 10.70 4.45
N PHE A 459 -3.99 10.38 5.21
CA PHE A 459 -3.90 9.46 6.34
C PHE A 459 -3.57 8.02 5.95
N ALA A 460 -2.31 7.78 5.57
CA ALA A 460 -1.87 6.65 4.79
C ALA A 460 -0.56 6.14 5.36
N ARG A 461 -0.63 5.07 6.12
CA ARG A 461 0.49 4.62 6.96
C ARG A 461 1.38 3.63 6.22
N ARG A 462 2.63 3.48 6.67
CA ARG A 462 3.74 2.71 6.07
C ARG A 462 4.68 2.19 7.17
N TYR A 463 5.43 1.12 7.02
CA TYR A 463 6.43 0.73 8.05
C TYR A 463 7.56 -0.05 7.39
N ASN A 464 8.80 0.36 7.66
CA ASN A 464 9.99 -0.08 6.90
C ASN A 464 9.74 -0.06 5.37
N GLY A 465 9.10 1.00 4.85
CA GLY A 465 8.72 1.12 3.43
C GLY A 465 7.44 0.40 2.99
N GLU A 466 6.86 -0.52 3.76
CA GLU A 466 5.64 -1.24 3.34
C GLU A 466 4.36 -0.48 3.71
N TRP A 467 3.46 -0.22 2.75
CA TRP A 467 2.19 0.46 3.02
C TRP A 467 1.25 -0.37 3.92
N ILE A 468 0.72 0.27 4.96
CA ILE A 468 -0.25 -0.27 5.93
C ILE A 468 -1.65 0.25 5.56
N ALA A 469 -2.59 -0.65 5.23
CA ALA A 469 -4.00 -0.27 5.01
C ALA A 469 -4.63 0.36 6.27
N ALA A 470 -5.62 1.25 6.12
CA ALA A 470 -6.34 1.86 7.24
C ALA A 470 -7.13 0.81 8.05
N ASP A 471 -7.87 -0.08 7.37
CA ASP A 471 -8.50 -1.25 7.98
C ASP A 471 -7.54 -2.47 8.02
N GLY A 472 -7.82 -3.45 8.89
CA GLY A 472 -7.06 -4.70 9.02
C GLY A 472 -6.63 -5.02 10.45
N PRO A 473 -5.60 -5.89 10.65
CA PRO A 473 -5.22 -6.42 11.96
C PRO A 473 -4.74 -5.38 12.99
N VAL A 474 -4.28 -4.23 12.54
CA VAL A 474 -3.84 -3.10 13.38
C VAL A 474 -4.58 -1.86 12.87
N PRO A 475 -5.90 -1.67 13.09
CA PRO A 475 -6.68 -0.64 12.39
C PRO A 475 -6.22 0.79 12.75
N LEU A 476 -6.48 1.77 11.88
CA LEU A 476 -6.17 3.17 12.15
C LEU A 476 -7.10 3.67 13.25
N ASN A 477 -6.53 4.22 14.33
CA ASN A 477 -7.26 4.78 15.47
C ASN A 477 -6.89 6.25 15.71
N LEU A 478 -7.88 7.15 15.69
CA LEU A 478 -7.73 8.60 15.90
C LEU A 478 -8.65 9.08 17.03
N SER A 479 -8.10 9.40 18.20
CA SER A 479 -8.89 9.79 19.39
C SER A 479 -10.04 8.82 19.72
N GLY A 480 -9.86 7.52 19.43
CA GLY A 480 -10.88 6.47 19.58
C GLY A 480 -11.69 6.14 18.32
N TRP A 481 -11.60 6.94 17.25
CA TRP A 481 -12.23 6.66 15.96
C TRP A 481 -11.42 5.63 15.17
N GLN A 482 -12.00 4.47 14.88
CA GLN A 482 -11.38 3.41 14.10
C GLN A 482 -11.95 3.32 12.67
N THR A 483 -11.10 3.13 11.67
CA THR A 483 -11.54 2.98 10.27
C THR A 483 -12.00 1.57 9.92
N LYS A 484 -12.94 1.48 8.97
CA LYS A 484 -13.33 0.24 8.30
C LYS A 484 -13.51 0.47 6.79
N ASN A 485 -13.09 -0.51 5.98
CA ASN A 485 -13.20 -0.47 4.52
C ASN A 485 -14.66 -0.56 4.04
N GLY A 486 -14.97 0.15 2.94
CA GLY A 486 -16.17 -0.05 2.13
C GLY A 486 -15.98 -1.17 1.08
N LEU A 487 -16.78 -1.14 0.01
CA LEU A 487 -16.69 -2.14 -1.08
C LEU A 487 -15.80 -1.67 -2.24
N ALA A 488 -15.50 -0.37 -2.33
CA ALA A 488 -14.49 0.21 -3.20
C ALA A 488 -13.66 1.28 -2.46
N ALA A 489 -12.54 1.69 -3.06
CA ALA A 489 -11.71 2.77 -2.53
C ALA A 489 -12.54 4.06 -2.35
N TYR A 490 -12.20 4.85 -1.33
CA TYR A 490 -12.94 6.03 -0.85
C TYR A 490 -14.31 5.74 -0.21
N GLU A 491 -14.81 4.50 -0.25
CA GLU A 491 -15.95 4.06 0.56
C GLU A 491 -15.45 3.54 1.92
N GLY A 492 -16.21 3.76 3.00
CA GLY A 492 -15.89 3.20 4.31
C GLY A 492 -16.57 3.91 5.47
N THR A 493 -16.25 3.50 6.69
CA THR A 493 -16.75 4.13 7.92
C THR A 493 -15.63 4.43 8.92
N LEU A 494 -15.88 5.41 9.78
CA LEU A 494 -15.18 5.60 11.06
C LEU A 494 -16.14 5.24 12.19
N PHE A 495 -15.69 4.55 13.23
CA PHE A 495 -16.51 4.19 14.38
C PHE A 495 -15.82 4.48 15.72
N LYS A 496 -16.57 4.99 16.71
CA LYS A 496 -16.10 5.27 18.08
C LYS A 496 -17.20 4.88 19.07
N GLY A 497 -17.02 3.73 19.72
CA GLY A 497 -18.12 3.06 20.42
C GLY A 497 -19.24 2.73 19.44
N ASP A 498 -20.49 3.02 19.81
CA ASP A 498 -21.67 2.82 18.96
C ASP A 498 -21.85 3.90 17.87
N ILE A 499 -21.04 4.98 17.89
CA ILE A 499 -21.15 6.06 16.90
C ILE A 499 -20.43 5.64 15.61
N ILE A 500 -21.13 5.71 14.47
CA ILE A 500 -20.61 5.43 13.14
C ILE A 500 -20.72 6.69 12.27
N LYS A 501 -19.67 6.99 11.49
CA LYS A 501 -19.62 8.04 10.47
C LYS A 501 -19.29 7.39 9.12
N GLU A 502 -19.99 7.78 8.06
CA GLU A 502 -19.84 7.22 6.71
C GLU A 502 -19.07 8.18 5.80
N ALA A 503 -18.14 7.66 4.99
CA ALA A 503 -17.40 8.50 4.05
C ALA A 503 -18.33 9.11 3.00
N CYS A 504 -18.34 10.44 2.88
CA CYS A 504 -19.08 11.13 1.81
C CYS A 504 -18.52 12.53 1.52
N GLN A 505 -18.63 12.97 0.26
CA GLN A 505 -18.50 14.38 -0.11
C GLN A 505 -19.82 15.13 0.15
N CYS A 506 -20.42 14.95 1.34
CA CYS A 506 -21.77 15.46 1.65
C CYS A 506 -21.86 16.49 2.80
N TRP A 507 -20.77 16.76 3.53
CA TRP A 507 -20.67 17.79 4.57
C TRP A 507 -21.88 17.84 5.53
N ASP A 508 -22.18 16.68 6.13
CA ASP A 508 -23.35 16.45 6.98
C ASP A 508 -22.89 16.13 8.42
N ASP A 509 -23.25 17.00 9.37
CA ASP A 509 -22.84 16.92 10.78
C ASP A 509 -23.17 15.57 11.43
N GLU A 510 -24.32 14.97 11.09
CA GLU A 510 -24.77 13.70 11.65
C GLU A 510 -24.09 12.52 10.94
N LYS A 511 -24.02 12.52 9.61
CA LYS A 511 -23.50 11.40 8.81
C LYS A 511 -21.97 11.33 8.74
N ASN A 512 -21.27 12.45 8.58
CA ASN A 512 -19.80 12.43 8.39
C ASN A 512 -19.01 13.54 9.11
N GLY A 513 -19.65 14.49 9.78
CA GLY A 513 -18.98 15.49 10.62
C GLY A 513 -18.36 14.89 11.89
N ILE A 514 -17.11 15.27 12.18
CA ILE A 514 -16.32 14.81 13.33
C ILE A 514 -15.73 16.03 14.04
N ILE A 515 -16.10 16.20 15.31
CA ILE A 515 -15.57 17.26 16.19
C ILE A 515 -14.38 16.69 16.98
N HIS A 516 -13.29 17.44 17.09
CA HIS A 516 -12.26 17.11 18.07
C HIS A 516 -12.76 17.46 19.47
N GLU A 517 -12.96 16.46 20.32
CA GLU A 517 -13.36 16.64 21.72
C GLU A 517 -12.35 17.52 22.50
N LYS A 518 -12.86 18.38 23.39
CA LYS A 518 -12.09 19.42 24.09
C LYS A 518 -11.27 18.89 25.26
#